data_AF-A0AAJ0HG78-F1
#
_entry.id   AF-A0AAJ0HG78-F1
#
_cell.length_a   1.000
_cell.length_b   1.000
_cell.length_c   1.000
_cell.angle_alpha   90.00
_cell.angle_beta   90.00
_cell.angle_gamma   90.00
#
_symmetry.space_group_name_H-M   'P 1'
#
loop_
_entity.id
_entity.type
_entity.pdbx_description
1 polymer ?
#
loop_
_entity_poly.entity_id
_entity_poly.type
_entity_poly.pdbx_seq_one_letter_code
_entity_poly.pdbx_strand_id
1 'polypeptide(L)'
;FSSMEHLKTYTIFAVVADWEAPRDLVMQLNLFAGQLYLRSYGEYKRLCRYLGLAYTENEDGEMAVPPDGFDGKRKYPECEFESSPVAFLAKVYEIRSDYVGGAEKTHMGEILAGEILTERDF
;
A
#
# COMPACT_ATOMS: atom_id res chain seq x y z
N PHE A 1 38.22 18.34 -3.25
CA PHE A 1 36.88 17.71 -3.34
C PHE A 1 36.29 18.06 -4.70
N SER A 2 35.94 17.08 -5.53
CA SER A 2 35.24 17.34 -6.81
C SER A 2 33.76 17.54 -6.54
N SER A 3 33.16 18.55 -7.19
CA SER A 3 31.73 18.86 -7.08
C SER A 3 30.88 17.68 -7.53
N MET A 4 29.89 17.32 -6.71
CA MET A 4 28.89 16.28 -7.00
C MET A 4 27.71 16.78 -7.83
N GLU A 5 27.67 18.08 -8.16
CA GLU A 5 26.57 18.70 -8.91
C GLU A 5 26.46 18.18 -10.35
N HIS A 6 27.55 17.65 -10.89
CA HIS A 6 27.56 17.15 -12.27
C HIS A 6 26.96 15.76 -12.43
N LEU A 7 26.58 15.07 -11.34
CA LEU A 7 25.94 13.74 -11.35
C LEU A 7 26.68 12.69 -12.22
N LYS A 8 27.99 12.86 -12.44
CA LYS A 8 28.80 12.00 -13.34
C LYS A 8 28.94 10.56 -12.86
N THR A 9 28.51 10.25 -11.64
CA THR A 9 28.48 8.89 -11.09
C THR A 9 27.12 8.21 -11.27
N TYR A 10 26.11 8.91 -11.80
CA TYR A 10 24.80 8.33 -12.02
C TYR A 10 24.80 7.46 -13.29
N THR A 11 24.84 6.14 -13.10
CA THR A 11 24.77 5.17 -14.19
C THR A 11 23.29 4.94 -14.52
N ILE A 12 22.78 5.62 -15.54
CA ILE A 12 21.47 5.27 -16.11
C ILE A 12 21.70 4.00 -16.93
N PHE A 13 21.32 2.84 -16.40
CA PHE A 13 21.23 1.63 -17.22
C PHE A 13 20.26 1.91 -18.36
N ALA A 14 20.64 1.56 -19.59
CA ALA A 14 19.73 1.62 -20.72
C ALA A 14 18.60 0.61 -20.46
N VAL A 15 17.48 1.10 -19.92
CA VAL A 15 16.24 0.35 -19.79
C VAL A 15 15.78 0.05 -21.22
N VAL A 16 15.57 -1.24 -21.54
CA VAL A 16 15.05 -1.62 -22.86
C VAL A 16 13.70 -0.95 -23.09
N ALA A 17 13.43 -0.51 -24.33
CA ALA A 17 12.34 0.40 -24.65
C ALA A 17 10.94 -0.06 -24.19
N ASP A 18 10.73 -1.38 -24.05
CA ASP A 18 9.46 -2.00 -23.67
C ASP A 18 9.47 -2.58 -22.24
N TRP A 19 10.44 -2.23 -21.41
CA TRP A 19 10.46 -2.68 -20.03
C TRP A 19 9.45 -1.91 -19.19
N GLU A 20 8.50 -2.64 -18.60
CA GLU A 20 7.64 -2.13 -17.54
C GLU A 20 8.05 -2.73 -16.19
N ALA A 21 8.10 -1.89 -15.16
CA ALA A 21 8.37 -2.35 -13.81
C ALA A 21 7.23 -3.29 -13.34
N PRO A 22 7.55 -4.42 -12.67
CA PRO A 22 6.53 -5.29 -12.09
C PRO A 22 5.61 -4.52 -11.15
N ARG A 23 4.29 -4.63 -11.37
CA ARG A 23 3.30 -3.83 -10.63
C ARG A 23 3.36 -4.03 -9.12
N ASP A 24 3.59 -5.27 -8.68
CA ASP A 24 3.69 -5.59 -7.25
C ASP A 24 4.92 -4.93 -6.61
N LEU A 25 6.04 -4.84 -7.34
CA LEU A 25 7.23 -4.15 -6.88
C LEU A 25 6.99 -2.64 -6.77
N VAL A 26 6.35 -2.05 -7.78
CA VAL A 26 5.97 -0.62 -7.75
C VAL A 26 5.03 -0.32 -6.58
N MET A 27 4.03 -1.18 -6.36
CA MET A 27 3.10 -1.06 -5.23
C MET A 27 3.83 -1.13 -3.88
N GLN A 28 4.71 -2.12 -3.69
CA GLN A 28 5.49 -2.26 -2.44
C GLN A 28 6.40 -1.04 -2.22
N LEU A 29 7.08 -0.57 -3.27
CA LEU A 29 7.93 0.62 -3.18
C LEU A 29 7.11 1.85 -2.79
N ASN A 30 5.94 2.05 -3.39
CA ASN A 30 5.08 3.19 -3.07
C ASN A 30 4.50 3.11 -1.65
N LEU A 31 4.14 1.92 -1.18
CA LEU A 31 3.68 1.67 0.18
C LEU A 31 4.75 2.14 1.20
N PHE A 32 5.99 1.70 1.02
CA PHE A 32 7.09 2.08 1.93
C PHE A 32 7.65 3.49 1.71
N ALA A 33 7.35 4.10 0.56
CA ALA A 33 7.61 5.51 0.30
C ALA A 33 6.60 6.43 1.00
N GLY A 34 5.49 5.90 1.52
CA GLY A 34 4.44 6.69 2.18
C GLY A 34 3.42 7.28 1.20
N GLN A 35 3.16 6.63 0.06
CA GLN A 35 2.12 7.06 -0.88
C GLN A 35 0.77 7.14 -0.17
N LEU A 36 0.11 8.30 -0.20
CA LEU A 36 -1.18 8.52 0.47
C LEU A 36 -2.40 8.12 -0.37
N TYR A 37 -2.32 8.30 -1.70
CA TYR A 37 -3.41 8.04 -2.65
C TYR A 37 -2.99 7.01 -3.71
N LEU A 38 -3.79 5.96 -3.86
CA LEU A 38 -3.60 4.96 -4.92
C LEU A 38 -4.24 5.42 -6.24
N ARG A 39 -3.71 4.94 -7.37
CA ARG A 39 -4.04 5.43 -8.72
C ARG A 39 -5.39 4.95 -9.27
N SER A 40 -5.93 3.88 -8.71
CA SER A 40 -7.18 3.27 -9.17
C SER A 40 -7.72 2.28 -8.13
N TYR A 41 -9.01 1.98 -8.24
CA TYR A 41 -9.65 0.92 -7.46
C TYR A 41 -8.98 -0.46 -7.67
N GLY A 42 -8.41 -0.71 -8.85
CA GLY A 42 -7.66 -1.94 -9.12
C GLY A 42 -6.37 -2.05 -8.29
N GLU A 43 -5.67 -0.94 -8.06
CA GLU A 43 -4.47 -0.90 -7.21
C GLU A 43 -4.85 -1.07 -5.74
N TYR A 44 -5.98 -0.49 -5.31
CA TYR A 44 -6.55 -0.72 -3.98
C TYR A 44 -6.81 -2.19 -3.69
N LYS A 45 -7.56 -2.88 -4.57
CA LYS A 45 -7.81 -4.33 -4.39
C LYS A 45 -6.52 -5.13 -4.33
N ARG A 46 -5.54 -4.80 -5.17
CA ARG A 46 -4.23 -5.48 -5.17
C ARG A 46 -3.50 -5.26 -3.85
N LEU A 47 -3.49 -4.03 -3.33
CA LEU A 47 -2.87 -3.70 -2.06
C LEU A 47 -3.55 -4.44 -0.90
N CYS A 48 -4.88 -4.42 -0.82
CA CYS A 48 -5.62 -5.15 0.21
C CYS A 48 -5.31 -6.64 0.19
N ARG A 49 -5.30 -7.27 -1.00
CA ARG A 49 -4.93 -8.70 -1.13
C ARG A 49 -3.49 -8.98 -0.66
N TYR A 50 -2.55 -8.12 -1.02
CA TYR A 50 -1.15 -8.22 -0.57
C TYR A 50 -1.00 -8.08 0.95
N LEU A 51 -1.73 -7.14 1.56
CA LEU A 51 -1.71 -6.89 3.01
C LEU A 51 -2.61 -7.85 3.80
N GLY A 52 -3.46 -8.62 3.13
CA GLY A 52 -4.46 -9.48 3.76
C GLY A 52 -5.64 -8.72 4.36
N LEU A 53 -6.02 -7.57 3.81
CA LEU A 53 -7.11 -6.72 4.32
C LEU A 53 -8.40 -6.93 3.54
N ALA A 54 -9.53 -6.81 4.22
CA ALA A 54 -10.85 -6.77 3.59
C ALA A 54 -10.96 -5.57 2.62
N TYR A 55 -11.55 -5.80 1.45
CA TYR A 55 -11.93 -4.74 0.50
C TYR A 55 -13.39 -4.87 0.03
N THR A 56 -14.13 -5.78 0.66
CA THR A 56 -15.57 -6.00 0.50
C THR A 56 -16.16 -6.26 1.87
N GLU A 57 -17.45 -5.99 2.02
CA GLU A 57 -18.18 -6.35 3.22
C GLU A 57 -18.13 -7.88 3.44
N ASN A 58 -18.23 -8.29 4.70
CA ASN A 58 -18.33 -9.72 5.03
C ASN A 58 -19.68 -10.26 4.57
N GLU A 59 -19.67 -11.43 3.95
CA GLU A 59 -20.89 -12.12 3.55
C GLU A 59 -21.52 -12.86 4.75
N ASP A 60 -22.83 -13.11 4.66
CA ASP A 60 -23.56 -13.85 5.70
C ASP A 60 -22.95 -15.25 5.92
N GLY A 61 -22.49 -15.51 7.15
CA GLY A 61 -21.87 -16.77 7.53
C GLY A 61 -20.34 -16.79 7.43
N GLU A 62 -19.70 -15.71 6.97
CA GLU A 62 -18.25 -15.54 7.10
C GLU A 62 -17.86 -15.28 8.57
N MET A 63 -16.64 -15.71 8.92
CA MET A 63 -16.11 -15.48 10.27
C MET A 63 -15.81 -13.99 10.46
N ALA A 64 -16.15 -13.45 11.64
CA ALA A 64 -15.87 -12.06 11.97
C ALA A 64 -14.40 -11.69 11.70
N VAL A 65 -14.21 -10.60 10.96
CA VAL A 65 -12.90 -10.01 10.69
C VAL A 65 -12.56 -9.07 11.84
N PRO A 66 -11.28 -8.98 12.27
CA PRO A 66 -10.86 -8.01 13.27
C PRO A 66 -11.17 -6.55 12.84
N PRO A 67 -11.20 -5.58 13.78
CA PRO A 67 -11.56 -4.20 13.47
C PRO A 67 -10.67 -3.52 12.41
N ASP A 68 -9.43 -3.98 12.25
CA ASP A 68 -8.50 -3.47 11.24
C ASP A 68 -8.65 -4.13 9.86
N GLY A 69 -9.64 -5.01 9.70
CA GLY A 69 -9.94 -5.67 8.43
C GLY A 69 -9.01 -6.83 8.08
N PHE A 70 -8.09 -7.27 8.97
CA PHE A 70 -7.10 -8.30 8.62
C PHE A 70 -7.68 -9.72 8.58
N ASP A 71 -7.74 -10.29 7.37
CA ASP A 71 -8.17 -11.66 7.08
C ASP A 71 -6.98 -12.57 6.69
N GLY A 72 -5.85 -11.96 6.31
CA GLY A 72 -4.59 -12.66 6.05
C GLY A 72 -4.70 -13.78 5.00
N LYS A 73 -3.89 -14.84 5.19
CA LYS A 73 -3.88 -16.04 4.32
C LYS A 73 -5.21 -16.79 4.24
N ARG A 74 -6.13 -16.57 5.19
CA ARG A 74 -7.43 -17.25 5.23
C ARG A 74 -8.28 -16.87 4.02
N LYS A 75 -8.30 -15.59 3.65
CA LYS A 75 -9.04 -15.07 2.50
C LYS A 75 -8.15 -14.77 1.29
N TYR A 76 -6.88 -14.44 1.52
CA TYR A 76 -5.94 -14.03 0.47
C TYR A 76 -4.68 -14.89 0.47
N PRO A 77 -4.61 -15.93 -0.38
CA PRO A 77 -3.47 -16.84 -0.45
C PRO A 77 -2.12 -16.16 -0.73
N GLU A 78 -2.13 -14.99 -1.38
CA GLU A 78 -0.93 -14.19 -1.67
C GLU A 78 -0.44 -13.33 -0.50
N CYS A 79 -1.20 -13.20 0.58
CA CYS A 79 -0.79 -12.44 1.75
C CYS A 79 0.26 -13.25 2.50
N GLU A 80 1.48 -12.74 2.65
CA GLU A 80 2.55 -13.44 3.37
C GLU A 80 2.63 -13.08 4.87
N PHE A 81 1.76 -12.18 5.34
CA PHE A 81 1.76 -11.74 6.73
C PHE A 81 1.07 -12.78 7.64
N GLU A 82 1.76 -13.16 8.73
CA GLU A 82 1.20 -14.03 9.79
C GLU A 82 0.28 -13.27 10.75
N SER A 83 0.44 -11.95 10.84
CA SER A 83 -0.33 -11.04 11.68
C SER A 83 -0.55 -9.71 10.95
N SER A 84 -1.59 -8.96 11.36
CA SER A 84 -1.94 -7.69 10.73
C SER A 84 -0.75 -6.72 10.62
N PRO A 85 -0.41 -6.24 9.40
CA PRO A 85 0.65 -5.24 9.22
C PRO A 85 0.19 -3.81 9.50
N VAL A 86 -1.10 -3.58 9.77
CA VAL A 86 -1.71 -2.24 9.84
C VAL A 86 -1.02 -1.35 10.87
N ALA A 87 -0.81 -1.83 12.10
CA ALA A 87 -0.18 -1.05 13.16
C ALA A 87 1.26 -0.64 12.82
N PHE A 88 2.01 -1.53 12.15
CA PHE A 88 3.36 -1.24 11.68
C PHE A 88 3.35 -0.20 10.56
N LEU A 89 2.47 -0.36 9.57
CA LEU A 89 2.33 0.58 8.46
C LEU A 89 1.88 1.96 8.93
N ALA A 90 0.97 2.04 9.91
CA ALA A 90 0.58 3.30 10.54
C ALA A 90 1.80 4.04 11.11
N LYS A 91 2.74 3.33 11.75
CA LYS A 91 4.00 3.93 12.21
C LYS A 91 4.94 4.34 11.09
N VAL A 92 5.03 3.57 10.01
CA VAL A 92 5.81 3.97 8.82
C VAL A 92 5.25 5.27 8.23
N TYR A 93 3.93 5.38 8.10
CA TYR A 93 3.26 6.55 7.54
C TYR A 93 3.34 7.78 8.47
N GLU A 94 3.32 7.57 9.79
CA GLU A 94 3.58 8.63 10.77
C GLU A 94 5.00 9.22 10.59
N ILE A 95 6.02 8.37 10.41
CA ILE A 95 7.40 8.80 10.18
C ILE A 95 7.57 9.47 8.81
N ARG A 96 6.91 8.95 7.77
CA ARG A 96 7.10 9.41 6.39
C ARG A 96 6.35 10.70 6.07
N SER A 97 5.21 10.92 6.69
CA SER A 97 4.36 12.05 6.33
C SER A 97 4.73 13.35 7.05
N ASP A 98 5.47 13.32 8.17
CA ASP A 98 5.64 14.47 9.10
C ASP A 98 4.29 15.14 9.47
N TYR A 99 3.16 14.48 9.18
CA TYR A 99 1.86 15.12 9.05
C TYR A 99 0.88 14.58 10.08
N VAL A 100 0.81 15.29 11.20
CA VAL A 100 -0.20 15.09 12.24
C VAL A 100 -1.48 15.82 11.81
N GLY A 101 -2.40 15.10 11.15
CA GLY A 101 -3.78 15.56 10.92
C GLY A 101 -4.13 15.80 9.45
N GLY A 102 -4.73 14.78 8.82
CA GLY A 102 -5.29 14.83 7.47
C GLY A 102 -4.93 13.62 6.61
N ALA A 103 -4.04 12.75 7.08
CA ALA A 103 -3.85 11.42 6.50
C ALA A 103 -5.15 10.60 6.58
N GLU A 104 -6.02 10.84 7.58
CA GLU A 104 -7.29 10.13 7.74
C GLU A 104 -8.28 10.31 6.57
N LYS A 105 -8.08 11.32 5.71
CA LYS A 105 -8.91 11.55 4.50
C LYS A 105 -8.23 11.10 3.20
N THR A 106 -7.18 10.30 3.33
CA THR A 106 -6.45 9.72 2.20
C THR A 106 -6.85 8.27 2.06
N HIS A 107 -6.64 7.68 0.87
CA HIS A 107 -6.90 6.25 0.69
C HIS A 107 -6.15 5.41 1.72
N MET A 108 -4.88 5.72 1.98
CA MET A 108 -4.11 4.98 2.99
C MET A 108 -4.58 5.23 4.42
N GLY A 109 -5.08 6.41 4.75
CA GLY A 109 -5.67 6.65 6.07
C GLY A 109 -6.90 5.80 6.32
N GLU A 110 -7.80 5.75 5.35
CA GLU A 110 -9.01 4.93 5.40
C GLU A 110 -8.66 3.43 5.43
N ILE A 111 -7.74 2.98 4.58
CA ILE A 111 -7.25 1.59 4.57
C ILE A 111 -6.67 1.20 5.93
N LEU A 112 -5.84 2.06 6.54
CA LEU A 112 -5.22 1.77 7.84
C LEU A 112 -6.19 1.93 9.02
N ALA A 113 -7.33 2.59 8.82
CA ALA A 113 -8.43 2.64 9.77
C ALA A 113 -9.36 1.41 9.67
N GLY A 114 -9.17 0.53 8.67
CA GLY A 114 -10.01 -0.64 8.42
C GLY A 114 -11.24 -0.34 7.56
N GLU A 115 -11.30 0.83 6.92
CA GLU A 115 -12.43 1.23 6.07
C GLU A 115 -12.35 0.57 4.68
N ILE A 116 -13.53 0.30 4.11
CA ILE A 116 -13.66 -0.27 2.77
C ILE A 116 -13.92 0.85 1.77
N LEU A 117 -12.99 1.01 0.83
CA LEU A 117 -13.11 1.96 -0.28
C LEU A 117 -13.90 1.34 -1.44
N THR A 118 -14.55 2.20 -2.21
CA THR A 118 -15.34 1.86 -3.40
C THR A 118 -14.73 2.50 -4.65
N GLU A 119 -15.29 2.18 -5.83
CA GLU A 119 -14.86 2.81 -7.09
C GLU A 119 -15.05 4.33 -7.12
N ARG A 120 -15.94 4.89 -6.29
CA ARG A 120 -16.23 6.34 -6.28
C ARG A 120 -15.15 7.16 -5.59
N ASP A 121 -14.28 6.49 -4.83
CA ASP A 121 -13.21 7.14 -4.08
C ASP A 121 -11.98 7.40 -4.97
N PHE A 122 -11.96 6.89 -6.21
CA PHE A 122 -10.85 6.96 -7.17
C PHE A 122 -11.19 7.80 -8.41
#